data_AF-A0A3C1LST0-F1
#
_entry.id   AF-A0A3C1LST0-F1
#
_cell.length_a   1.000
_cell.length_b   1.000
_cell.length_c   1.000
_cell.angle_alpha   90.00
_cell.angle_beta   90.00
_cell.angle_gamma   90.00
#
_symmetry.space_group_name_H-M   'P 1'
#
loop_
_entity.id
_entity.type
_entity.pdbx_description
1 polymer ?
#
loop_
_entity_poly.entity_id
_entity_poly.type
_entity_poly.pdbx_seq_one_letter_code
_entity_poly.pdbx_strand_id
1 'polypeptide(L)'
;MTNQEPIRDARKLGTPKMLVLGLQHLFAMFGATVLVPILVNSYGLPLSIQTTLLMAGLGTLLFHVLTKMKVPAFLGSSFAFLGGYAAVASLDAGKYAAMSAAEKLQYAGGGIVVAGLLYVVLSLIVRFVGVKKVMKFLPPIVTGPIVILIGLNLAPSAVSNAATCWWLALVAMAIIIVANIWGKGMIK
;
A
#
# COMPACT_ATOMS: atom_id res chain seq x y z
N MET A 1 1.73 36.65 -13.56
CA MET A 1 0.88 35.45 -13.75
C MET A 1 1.09 34.53 -12.56
N THR A 2 0.21 34.62 -11.58
CA THR A 2 0.20 33.86 -10.32
C THR A 2 -0.23 32.41 -10.60
N ASN A 3 0.68 31.58 -11.11
CA ASN A 3 0.42 30.16 -11.35
C ASN A 3 0.61 29.36 -10.05
N GLN A 4 -0.43 29.35 -9.22
CA GLN A 4 -0.61 28.40 -8.10
C GLN A 4 -1.83 27.51 -8.34
N GLU A 5 -2.11 27.12 -9.59
CA GLU A 5 -3.11 26.09 -9.82
C GLU A 5 -2.50 24.70 -9.57
N PRO A 6 -3.17 23.82 -8.80
CA PRO A 6 -2.70 22.46 -8.60
C PRO A 6 -2.61 21.75 -9.94
N ILE A 7 -1.48 21.10 -10.21
CA ILE A 7 -1.24 20.39 -11.46
C ILE A 7 -2.17 19.18 -11.49
N ARG A 8 -3.28 19.30 -12.24
CA ARG A 8 -4.28 18.22 -12.41
C ARG A 8 -3.92 17.23 -13.52
N ASP A 9 -3.02 17.62 -14.42
CA ASP A 9 -2.55 16.77 -15.53
C ASP A 9 -1.04 16.93 -15.71
N ALA A 10 -0.31 15.87 -15.39
CA ALA A 10 1.14 15.83 -15.48
C ALA A 10 1.65 15.90 -16.94
N ARG A 11 0.81 15.60 -17.93
CA ARG A 11 1.19 15.67 -19.37
C ARG A 11 1.50 17.10 -19.81
N LYS A 12 0.94 18.10 -19.12
CA LYS A 12 1.16 19.53 -19.40
C LYS A 12 2.53 20.05 -18.94
N LEU A 13 3.29 19.27 -18.17
CA LEU A 13 4.59 19.68 -17.62
C LEU A 13 5.78 19.41 -18.56
N GLY A 14 5.56 18.68 -19.66
CA GLY A 14 6.61 18.17 -20.53
C GLY A 14 7.21 16.84 -20.06
N THR A 15 7.75 16.06 -21.00
CA THR A 15 8.31 14.71 -20.78
C THR A 15 9.40 14.65 -19.68
N PRO A 16 10.38 15.57 -19.57
CA PRO A 16 11.41 15.46 -18.53
C PRO A 16 10.87 15.69 -17.12
N LYS A 17 9.97 16.67 -16.92
CA LYS A 17 9.36 16.92 -15.60
C LYS A 17 8.40 15.80 -15.20
N MET A 18 7.69 15.22 -16.16
CA MET A 18 6.81 14.07 -15.93
C MET A 18 7.59 12.84 -15.46
N LEU A 19 8.77 12.57 -16.05
CA LEU A 19 9.64 11.47 -15.62
C LEU A 19 10.16 11.67 -14.19
N VAL A 20 10.64 12.87 -13.85
CA VAL A 20 11.12 13.16 -12.50
C VAL A 20 9.98 13.05 -11.48
N LEU A 21 8.77 13.51 -11.81
CA LEU A 21 7.59 13.35 -10.96
C LEU A 21 7.22 11.87 -10.78
N GLY A 22 7.33 11.06 -11.83
CA GLY A 22 7.13 9.61 -11.75
C GLY A 22 8.16 8.93 -10.83
N LEU A 23 9.43 9.32 -10.92
CA LEU A 23 10.48 8.87 -10.01
C LEU A 23 10.20 9.27 -8.56
N GLN A 24 9.78 10.51 -8.33
CA GLN A 24 9.37 10.96 -6.99
C GLN A 24 8.22 10.11 -6.45
N HIS A 25 7.21 9.83 -7.28
CA HIS A 25 6.07 9.01 -6.88
C HIS A 25 6.47 7.56 -6.58
N LEU A 26 7.40 7.00 -7.37
CA LEU A 26 7.98 5.68 -7.12
C LEU A 26 8.62 5.63 -5.73
N PHE A 27 9.52 6.57 -5.41
CA PHE A 27 10.19 6.61 -4.10
C PHE A 27 9.22 6.86 -2.95
N ALA A 28 8.19 7.69 -3.16
CA ALA A 28 7.16 7.95 -2.16
C ALA A 28 6.37 6.68 -1.79
N MET A 29 6.01 5.86 -2.79
CA MET A 29 5.25 4.62 -2.56
C MET A 29 6.12 3.41 -2.23
N PHE A 30 7.43 3.48 -2.51
CA PHE A 30 8.37 2.38 -2.31
C PHE A 30 8.42 1.91 -0.85
N GLY A 31 8.52 2.85 0.10
CA GLY A 31 8.67 2.52 1.53
C GLY A 31 7.54 1.64 2.05
N ALA A 32 6.28 2.04 1.82
CA ALA A 32 5.12 1.26 2.24
C ALA A 32 4.99 -0.08 1.49
N THR A 33 5.31 -0.10 0.19
CA THR A 33 5.16 -1.29 -0.65
C THR A 33 6.16 -2.39 -0.28
N VAL A 34 7.39 -2.01 0.09
CA VAL A 34 8.46 -2.93 0.51
C VAL A 34 8.35 -3.32 2.00
N LEU A 35 7.74 -2.48 2.84
CA LEU A 35 7.57 -2.79 4.25
C LEU A 35 6.71 -4.04 4.50
N VAL A 36 5.62 -4.23 3.74
CA VAL A 36 4.75 -5.41 3.90
C VAL A 36 5.50 -6.73 3.68
N PRO A 37 6.19 -6.98 2.55
CA PRO A 37 6.92 -8.22 2.37
C PRO A 37 8.04 -8.39 3.40
N ILE A 38 8.71 -7.33 3.85
CA ILE A 38 9.70 -7.43 4.94
C ILE A 38 9.04 -7.95 6.23
N LEU A 39 7.88 -7.42 6.61
CA LEU A 39 7.16 -7.86 7.80
C LEU A 39 6.64 -9.29 7.68
N VAL A 40 6.14 -9.68 6.51
CA VAL A 40 5.70 -11.06 6.25
C VAL A 40 6.88 -12.05 6.33
N ASN A 41 8.07 -11.66 5.85
CA ASN A 41 9.29 -12.46 6.06
C ASN A 41 9.65 -12.59 7.54
N SER A 42 9.45 -11.52 8.33
CA SER A 42 9.64 -11.59 9.79
C SER A 42 8.65 -12.54 10.49
N TYR A 43 7.50 -12.83 9.88
CA TYR A 43 6.57 -13.86 10.37
C TYR A 43 6.98 -15.28 9.93
N GLY A 44 8.10 -15.42 9.21
CA GLY A 44 8.60 -16.70 8.73
C GLY A 44 8.03 -17.13 7.38
N LEU A 45 7.34 -16.25 6.63
CA LEU A 45 6.84 -16.56 5.28
C LEU A 45 7.77 -15.94 4.21
N PRO A 46 8.35 -16.74 3.29
CA PRO A 46 9.37 -16.28 2.34
C PRO A 46 8.74 -15.50 1.17
N LEU A 47 8.29 -14.26 1.42
CA LEU A 47 7.67 -13.41 0.42
C LEU A 47 8.71 -12.54 -0.31
N SER A 48 8.87 -12.73 -1.61
CA SER A 48 9.82 -11.93 -2.40
C SER A 48 9.37 -10.47 -2.54
N ILE A 49 10.25 -9.55 -2.15
CA ILE A 49 10.09 -8.11 -2.33
C ILE A 49 10.06 -7.76 -3.82
N GLN A 50 10.93 -8.40 -4.63
CA GLN A 50 11.04 -8.12 -6.07
C GLN A 50 9.74 -8.48 -6.79
N THR A 51 9.18 -9.67 -6.50
CA THR A 51 7.91 -10.11 -7.09
C THR A 51 6.77 -9.20 -6.68
N THR A 52 6.75 -8.75 -5.42
CA THR A 52 5.72 -7.84 -4.90
C THR A 52 5.78 -6.48 -5.60
N LEU A 53 6.97 -5.89 -5.77
CA LEU A 53 7.15 -4.63 -6.50
C LEU A 53 6.77 -4.77 -7.98
N LEU A 54 7.15 -5.87 -8.62
CA LEU A 54 6.80 -6.14 -10.02
C LEU A 54 5.27 -6.24 -10.19
N MET A 55 4.60 -7.01 -9.33
CA MET A 55 3.15 -7.18 -9.39
C MET A 55 2.40 -5.90 -8.99
N ALA A 56 2.92 -5.09 -8.07
CA ALA A 56 2.36 -3.77 -7.75
C ALA A 56 2.42 -2.81 -8.95
N GLY A 57 3.55 -2.80 -9.66
CA GLY A 57 3.70 -2.01 -10.88
C GLY A 57 2.77 -2.47 -12.01
N LEU A 58 2.76 -3.79 -12.30
CA LEU A 58 1.87 -4.36 -13.32
C LEU A 58 0.40 -4.19 -12.96
N GLY A 59 0.03 -4.39 -11.69
CA GLY A 59 -1.31 -4.15 -11.18
C GLY A 59 -1.73 -2.70 -11.33
N THR A 60 -0.84 -1.75 -11.01
CA THR A 60 -1.08 -0.32 -11.22
C THR A 60 -1.32 0.00 -12.69
N LEU A 61 -0.53 -0.58 -13.60
CA LEU A 61 -0.73 -0.41 -15.05
C LEU A 61 -2.10 -0.96 -15.48
N LEU A 62 -2.43 -2.18 -15.06
CA LEU A 62 -3.71 -2.82 -15.36
C LEU A 62 -4.89 -1.98 -14.84
N PHE A 63 -4.79 -1.45 -13.62
CA PHE A 63 -5.80 -0.58 -13.03
C PHE A 63 -6.02 0.69 -13.85
N HIS A 64 -4.94 1.32 -14.32
CA HIS A 64 -5.03 2.50 -15.19
C HIS A 64 -5.68 2.17 -16.54
N VAL A 65 -5.40 1.00 -17.12
CA VAL A 65 -6.05 0.53 -18.35
C VAL A 65 -7.55 0.31 -18.12
N LEU A 66 -7.93 -0.42 -17.06
CA LEU A 66 -9.34 -0.70 -16.73
C LEU A 66 -10.14 0.56 -16.40
N THR A 67 -9.51 1.56 -15.77
CA THR A 67 -10.12 2.85 -15.41
C THR A 67 -10.05 3.88 -16.55
N LYS A 68 -9.56 3.51 -17.73
CA LYS A 68 -9.39 4.40 -18.90
C LYS A 68 -8.53 5.63 -18.60
N MET A 69 -7.49 5.48 -17.79
CA MET A 69 -6.56 6.53 -17.36
C MET A 69 -7.22 7.71 -16.63
N LYS A 70 -8.43 7.52 -16.06
CA LYS A 70 -9.17 8.59 -15.39
C LYS A 70 -8.85 8.74 -13.91
N VAL A 71 -8.38 7.67 -13.27
CA VAL A 71 -8.13 7.64 -11.82
C VAL A 71 -6.63 7.57 -11.58
N PRO A 72 -6.00 8.63 -11.05
CA PRO A 72 -4.58 8.62 -10.72
C PRO A 72 -4.38 7.92 -9.37
N ALA A 73 -4.23 6.59 -9.38
CA ALA A 73 -3.98 5.82 -8.17
C ALA A 73 -2.89 4.77 -8.37
N PHE A 74 -2.02 4.65 -7.37
CA PHE A 74 -0.98 3.62 -7.31
C PHE A 74 -1.44 2.47 -6.39
N LEU A 75 -1.27 1.23 -6.84
CA LEU A 75 -1.59 0.04 -6.07
C LEU A 75 -0.34 -0.42 -5.30
N GLY A 76 -0.29 -0.11 -4.01
CA GLY A 76 0.73 -0.60 -3.09
C GLY A 76 0.30 -1.85 -2.33
N SER A 77 1.21 -2.38 -1.51
CA SER A 77 0.93 -3.48 -0.60
C SER A 77 -0.08 -3.06 0.48
N SER A 78 -1.13 -3.85 0.70
CA SER A 78 -2.15 -3.53 1.70
C SER A 78 -1.79 -4.07 3.08
N PHE A 79 -1.66 -3.16 4.04
CA PHE A 79 -1.38 -3.46 5.44
C PHE A 79 -2.51 -4.23 6.14
N ALA A 80 -3.74 -4.17 5.60
CA ALA A 80 -4.88 -4.90 6.16
C ALA A 80 -4.68 -6.43 6.11
N PHE A 81 -3.85 -6.94 5.21
CA PHE A 81 -3.57 -8.37 5.10
C PHE A 81 -2.52 -8.87 6.09
N LEU A 82 -1.80 -8.00 6.81
CA LEU A 82 -0.76 -8.41 7.76
C LEU A 82 -1.30 -9.32 8.86
N GLY A 83 -2.52 -9.05 9.36
CA GLY A 83 -3.17 -9.92 10.35
C GLY A 83 -3.48 -11.31 9.79
N GLY A 84 -3.89 -11.40 8.52
CA GLY A 84 -4.11 -12.68 7.83
C GLY A 84 -2.81 -13.46 7.63
N TYR A 85 -1.74 -12.79 7.21
CA TYR A 85 -0.42 -13.40 7.10
C TYR A 85 0.11 -13.90 8.45
N ALA A 86 -0.04 -13.11 9.51
CA ALA A 86 0.36 -13.50 10.86
C ALA A 86 -0.42 -14.73 11.34
N ALA A 87 -1.73 -14.77 11.11
CA ALA A 87 -2.56 -15.93 11.46
C ALA A 87 -2.12 -17.21 10.73
N VAL A 88 -1.84 -17.12 9.42
CA VAL A 88 -1.33 -18.23 8.61
C VAL A 88 0.08 -18.65 9.00
N ALA A 89 0.92 -17.70 9.44
CA ALA A 89 2.24 -18.01 9.98
C ALA A 89 2.14 -18.84 11.26
N SER A 90 1.30 -18.40 12.20
CA SER A 90 1.08 -19.05 13.51
C SER A 90 0.22 -20.32 13.47
N LEU A 91 -0.20 -20.77 12.28
CA LEU A 91 -1.01 -21.97 12.11
C LEU A 91 -0.14 -23.21 12.29
N ASP A 92 -0.06 -23.69 13.54
CA ASP A 92 0.71 -24.88 13.93
C ASP A 92 -0.19 -26.05 14.37
N ALA A 93 -1.47 -25.99 14.03
CA ALA A 93 -2.44 -27.03 14.37
C ALA A 93 -2.61 -28.05 13.22
N GLY A 94 -2.52 -29.35 13.55
CA GLY A 94 -2.86 -30.45 12.64
C GLY A 94 -1.92 -30.54 11.42
N LYS A 95 -2.50 -30.71 10.21
CA LYS A 95 -1.73 -30.85 8.97
C LYS A 95 -0.80 -29.65 8.68
N TYR A 96 -1.10 -28.48 9.23
CA TYR A 96 -0.34 -27.25 9.02
C TYR A 96 0.95 -27.16 9.86
N ALA A 97 1.09 -27.99 10.91
CA ALA A 97 2.28 -28.04 11.76
C ALA A 97 3.51 -28.61 11.04
N ALA A 98 3.29 -29.52 10.10
CA ALA A 98 4.35 -30.18 9.33
C ALA A 98 4.65 -29.48 8.00
N MET A 99 3.92 -28.41 7.66
CA MET A 99 4.07 -27.71 6.39
C MET A 99 5.24 -26.74 6.43
N SER A 100 5.98 -26.69 5.34
CA SER A 100 7.03 -25.71 5.16
C SER A 100 6.44 -24.29 5.10
N ALA A 101 7.26 -23.31 5.50
CA ALA A 101 6.92 -21.90 5.39
C ALA A 101 6.50 -21.46 3.97
N ALA A 102 7.09 -22.08 2.94
CA ALA A 102 6.76 -21.82 1.54
C ALA A 102 5.35 -22.31 1.19
N GLU A 103 4.94 -23.47 1.70
CA GLU A 103 3.58 -23.96 1.48
C GLU A 103 2.57 -23.10 2.25
N LYS A 104 2.84 -22.75 3.52
CA LYS A 104 1.99 -21.81 4.29
C LYS A 104 1.77 -20.48 3.54
N LEU A 105 2.80 -19.97 2.88
CA LEU A 105 2.69 -18.76 2.03
C LEU A 105 1.76 -18.97 0.83
N GLN A 106 1.74 -20.15 0.21
CA GLN A 106 0.81 -20.45 -0.88
C GLN A 106 -0.65 -20.43 -0.41
N TYR A 107 -0.94 -20.92 0.81
CA TYR A 107 -2.28 -20.81 1.40
C TYR A 107 -2.67 -19.35 1.65
N ALA A 108 -1.76 -18.54 2.19
CA ALA A 108 -2.00 -17.11 2.35
C ALA A 108 -2.25 -16.41 0.99
N GLY A 109 -1.46 -16.75 -0.03
CA GLY A 109 -1.65 -16.28 -1.40
C GLY A 109 -2.99 -16.67 -2.00
N GLY A 110 -3.43 -17.92 -1.79
CA GLY A 110 -4.75 -18.40 -2.17
C GLY A 110 -5.88 -17.61 -1.49
N GLY A 111 -5.74 -17.32 -0.19
CA GLY A 111 -6.68 -16.46 0.54
C GLY A 111 -6.77 -15.05 -0.06
N ILE A 112 -5.66 -14.48 -0.49
CA ILE A 112 -5.63 -13.16 -1.16
C ILE A 112 -6.32 -13.21 -2.52
N VAL A 113 -6.16 -14.28 -3.29
CA VAL A 113 -6.88 -14.45 -4.57
C VAL A 113 -8.39 -14.48 -4.32
N VAL A 114 -8.85 -15.22 -3.30
CA VAL A 114 -10.28 -15.25 -2.91
C VAL A 114 -10.76 -13.88 -2.45
N ALA A 115 -9.96 -13.15 -1.66
CA ALA A 115 -10.28 -11.77 -1.27
C ALA A 115 -10.40 -10.83 -2.47
N GLY A 116 -9.52 -10.98 -3.47
CA GLY A 116 -9.59 -10.25 -4.74
C GLY A 116 -10.87 -10.57 -5.52
N LEU A 117 -11.27 -11.84 -5.57
CA LEU A 117 -12.53 -12.24 -6.19
C LEU A 117 -13.74 -11.64 -5.45
N LEU A 118 -13.71 -11.62 -4.12
CA LEU A 118 -14.73 -10.95 -3.30
C LEU A 118 -14.81 -9.45 -3.61
N TYR A 119 -13.69 -8.77 -3.87
CA TYR A 119 -13.72 -7.37 -4.31
C TYR A 119 -14.39 -7.18 -5.68
N VAL A 120 -14.19 -8.12 -6.61
CA VAL A 120 -14.91 -8.09 -7.91
C VAL A 120 -16.41 -8.26 -7.69
N VAL A 121 -16.82 -9.22 -6.86
CA VAL A 121 -18.24 -9.43 -6.51
C VAL A 121 -18.83 -8.18 -5.86
N LEU A 122 -18.14 -7.60 -4.87
CA LEU A 122 -18.58 -6.35 -4.24
C LEU A 122 -18.68 -5.21 -5.26
N SER A 123 -17.72 -5.07 -6.17
CA SER A 123 -17.77 -4.06 -7.22
C SER A 123 -19.01 -4.21 -8.12
N LEU A 124 -19.40 -5.44 -8.44
CA LEU A 124 -20.64 -5.69 -9.20
C LEU A 124 -21.87 -5.32 -8.38
N ILE A 125 -21.94 -5.70 -7.10
CA ILE A 125 -23.04 -5.32 -6.20
C ILE A 125 -23.16 -3.80 -6.10
N VAL A 126 -22.04 -3.08 -5.90
CA VAL A 126 -22.01 -1.62 -5.84
C VAL A 126 -22.53 -1.00 -7.14
N ARG A 127 -22.22 -1.59 -8.29
CA ARG A 127 -22.75 -1.15 -9.59
C ARG A 127 -24.27 -1.27 -9.69
N PHE A 128 -24.87 -2.33 -9.12
CA PHE A 128 -26.32 -2.51 -9.11
C PHE A 128 -27.05 -1.68 -8.04
N VAL A 129 -26.51 -1.63 -6.82
CA VAL A 129 -27.14 -0.95 -5.66
C VAL A 129 -26.97 0.57 -5.73
N GLY A 130 -25.88 1.03 -6.36
CA GLY A 130 -25.53 2.44 -6.52
C GLY A 130 -24.66 2.97 -5.38
N VAL A 131 -23.66 3.78 -5.75
CA VAL A 131 -22.62 4.31 -4.85
C VAL A 131 -23.19 5.07 -3.65
N LYS A 132 -24.27 5.84 -3.83
CA LYS A 132 -24.87 6.66 -2.77
C LYS A 132 -25.40 5.83 -1.60
N LYS A 133 -25.96 4.64 -1.85
CA LYS A 133 -26.46 3.75 -0.80
C LYS A 133 -25.30 3.13 -0.02
N VAL A 134 -24.23 2.74 -0.71
CA VAL A 134 -23.01 2.17 -0.10
C VAL A 134 -22.33 3.19 0.82
N MET A 135 -22.20 4.44 0.37
CA MET A 135 -21.65 5.53 1.18
C MET A 135 -22.51 5.87 2.42
N LYS A 136 -23.79 5.48 2.44
CA LYS A 136 -24.64 5.58 3.64
C LYS A 136 -24.32 4.48 4.67
N PHE A 137 -23.94 3.29 4.21
CA PHE A 137 -23.52 2.18 5.08
C PHE A 137 -22.09 2.33 5.59
N LEU A 138 -21.21 2.94 4.80
CA LEU A 138 -19.81 3.22 5.15
C LEU A 138 -19.57 4.74 5.21
N PRO A 139 -20.24 5.47 6.14
CA PRO A 139 -20.05 6.90 6.25
C PRO A 139 -18.62 7.22 6.72
N PRO A 140 -18.12 8.45 6.49
CA PRO A 140 -16.77 8.86 6.88
C PRO A 140 -16.44 8.63 8.37
N ILE A 141 -17.45 8.70 9.24
CA ILE A 141 -17.31 8.45 10.68
C ILE A 141 -16.96 6.99 11.00
N VAL A 142 -17.18 6.05 10.08
CA VAL A 142 -16.78 4.63 10.24
C VAL A 142 -15.46 4.37 9.51
N THR A 143 -15.37 4.83 8.25
CA THR A 143 -14.19 4.58 7.41
C THR A 143 -12.93 5.26 7.96
N GLY A 144 -13.05 6.47 8.50
CA GLY A 144 -11.93 7.22 9.08
C GLY A 144 -11.27 6.48 10.25
N PRO A 145 -12.02 6.10 11.31
CA PRO A 145 -11.48 5.32 12.43
C PRO A 145 -10.86 3.99 12.00
N ILE A 146 -11.45 3.27 11.04
CA ILE A 146 -10.87 2.02 10.52
C ILE A 146 -9.48 2.27 9.93
N VAL A 147 -9.31 3.32 9.12
CA VAL A 147 -8.01 3.68 8.54
C VAL A 147 -7.01 4.09 9.62
N ILE A 148 -7.43 4.85 10.63
CA ILE A 148 -6.58 5.23 11.77
C ILE A 148 -6.12 3.98 12.55
N LEU A 149 -7.03 3.04 12.80
CA LEU A 149 -6.71 1.78 13.51
C LEU A 149 -5.72 0.92 12.71
N ILE A 150 -5.85 0.86 11.38
CA ILE A 150 -4.86 0.17 10.53
C ILE A 150 -3.50 0.86 10.71
N GLY A 151 -3.43 2.19 10.61
CA GLY A 151 -2.17 2.92 10.82
C GLY A 151 -1.57 2.70 12.22
N LEU A 152 -2.40 2.72 13.26
CA LEU A 152 -1.96 2.54 14.64
C LEU A 152 -1.43 1.13 14.91
N ASN A 153 -2.03 0.10 14.31
CA ASN A 153 -1.51 -1.28 14.38
C ASN A 153 -0.10 -1.43 13.79
N LEU A 154 0.31 -0.51 12.91
CA LEU A 154 1.64 -0.50 12.31
C LEU A 154 2.67 0.33 13.04
N ALA A 155 2.24 1.21 13.96
CA ALA A 155 3.15 2.04 14.74
C ALA A 155 4.22 1.23 15.50
N PRO A 156 3.90 0.08 16.16
CA PRO A 156 4.92 -0.71 16.85
C PRO A 156 6.00 -1.25 15.92
N SER A 157 5.62 -1.64 14.70
CA SER A 157 6.56 -2.11 13.69
C SER A 157 7.50 -0.99 13.23
N ALA A 158 6.97 0.21 13.00
CA ALA A 158 7.79 1.38 12.67
C ALA A 158 8.77 1.73 13.79
N VAL A 159 8.33 1.66 15.05
CA VAL A 159 9.20 1.91 16.22
C VAL A 159 10.29 0.85 16.34
N SER A 160 9.96 -0.42 16.14
CA SER A 160 10.96 -1.51 16.14
C SER A 160 12.03 -1.30 15.05
N ASN A 161 11.61 -0.89 13.84
CA ASN A 161 12.53 -0.53 12.77
C ASN A 161 13.40 0.69 13.14
N ALA A 162 12.83 1.72 13.76
CA ALA A 162 13.59 2.89 14.22
C ALA A 162 14.58 2.55 15.35
N ALA A 163 14.22 1.59 16.22
CA ALA A 163 15.05 1.15 17.33
C ALA A 163 16.35 0.46 16.89
N THR A 164 16.41 -0.04 15.65
CA THR A 164 17.66 -0.60 15.09
C THR A 164 18.78 0.44 15.04
N CYS A 165 18.45 1.70 14.72
CA CYS A 165 19.39 2.82 14.62
C CYS A 165 18.65 4.14 14.85
N TRP A 166 18.45 4.53 16.12
CA TRP A 166 17.75 5.77 16.48
C TRP A 166 18.34 7.02 15.83
N TRP A 167 19.67 7.08 15.68
CA TRP A 167 20.33 8.21 15.04
C TRP A 167 19.90 8.39 13.59
N LEU A 168 19.89 7.31 12.80
CA LEU A 168 19.44 7.32 11.42
C LEU A 168 17.95 7.68 11.31
N ALA A 169 17.11 7.14 12.20
CA ALA A 169 15.68 7.43 12.22
C ALA A 169 15.40 8.91 12.52
N LEU A 170 16.08 9.50 13.51
CA LEU A 170 15.93 10.91 13.87
C LEU A 170 16.39 11.83 12.75
N VAL A 171 17.55 11.54 12.13
CA VAL A 171 18.06 12.32 10.99
C VAL A 171 17.10 12.23 9.81
N ALA A 172 16.59 11.05 9.48
CA ALA A 172 15.62 10.88 8.41
C ALA A 172 14.31 11.66 8.68
N MET A 173 13.77 11.58 9.89
CA MET A 173 12.58 12.35 10.27
C MET A 173 12.82 13.86 10.20
N ALA A 174 13.96 14.33 10.70
CA ALA A 174 14.33 15.75 10.63
C ALA A 174 14.40 16.23 9.18
N ILE A 175 15.03 15.46 8.29
CA ILE A 175 15.10 15.77 6.86
C ILE A 175 13.70 15.83 6.25
N ILE A 176 12.82 14.86 6.55
CA ILE A 176 11.44 14.84 6.03
C ILE A 176 10.66 16.07 6.52
N ILE A 177 10.76 16.42 7.81
CA ILE A 177 10.07 17.58 8.39
C ILE A 177 10.57 18.87 7.74
N VAL A 178 11.89 19.03 7.62
CA VAL A 178 12.51 20.21 7.00
C VAL A 178 12.11 20.31 5.53
N ALA A 179 12.16 19.21 4.78
CA ALA A 179 11.76 19.16 3.38
C ALA A 179 10.26 19.43 3.19
N ASN A 180 9.40 18.97 4.10
CA ASN A 180 7.96 19.22 4.01
C ASN A 180 7.61 20.69 4.31
N ILE A 181 8.25 21.30 5.32
CA ILE A 181 7.99 22.69 5.73
C ILE A 181 8.60 23.68 4.72
N TRP A 182 9.89 23.52 4.38
CA TRP A 182 10.63 24.47 3.55
C TRP A 182 10.78 24.06 2.08
N GLY A 183 10.33 22.87 1.70
CA GLY A 183 10.36 22.41 0.31
C GLY A 183 9.55 23.31 -0.61
N LYS A 184 10.14 23.66 -1.76
CA LYS A 184 9.47 24.40 -2.85
C LYS A 184 9.41 23.51 -4.09
N GLY A 185 8.31 23.59 -4.83
CA GLY A 185 8.14 22.87 -6.10
C GLY A 185 8.05 21.35 -5.91
N MET A 186 8.93 20.60 -6.56
CA MET A 186 8.93 19.12 -6.59
C MET A 186 9.60 18.47 -5.37
N ILE A 187 10.16 19.25 -4.45
CA ILE A 187 10.76 18.75 -3.20
C ILE A 187 9.68 18.53 -2.12
N LYS A 188 8.51 19.17 -2.28
CA LYS A 188 7.36 19.01 -1.39
C LYS A 188 6.57 17.73 -1.66
#